data_AF-A0A1Y2G1J7-F1
#
_entry.id   AF-A0A1Y2G1J7-F1
#
_cell.length_a   1.000
_cell.length_b   1.000
_cell.length_c   1.000
_cell.angle_alpha   90.00
_cell.angle_beta   90.00
_cell.angle_gamma   90.00
#
_symmetry.space_group_name_H-M   'P 1'
#
loop_
_entity.id
_entity.type
_entity.pdbx_description
1 polymer ?
#
loop_
_entity_poly.entity_id
_entity_poly.type
_entity_poly.pdbx_seq_one_letter_code
_entity_poly.pdbx_strand_id
1 'polypeptide(L)'
;MSLPPPQMGELQDEKGDKAEEELGQQSQAGLSDISHAEAFTFHDAVQIYQCVAERRNTFDVLLWMTPATGLTSQAFLFTTALAGDSSRAARLISMALSILITLLTIQLFTRQLQAEDADRRWLEDWEERHKLDEDNRSHGASWARYQAHLPDPARHFGFLTKASAFTYWANGMLGFGVVALLVLIFSIVREDSLVVCGNKKNI
;
A
#
# COMPACT_ATOMS: atom_id res chain seq x y z
N MET A 1 63.74 -41.31 64.07
CA MET A 1 63.83 -40.95 62.64
C MET A 1 62.40 -40.83 62.15
N SER A 2 61.95 -39.58 61.98
CA SER A 2 60.58 -39.18 61.69
C SER A 2 60.14 -39.55 60.28
N LEU A 3 58.89 -40.00 60.13
CA LEU A 3 58.04 -39.67 58.98
C LEU A 3 56.56 -39.59 59.44
N PRO A 4 55.83 -38.50 59.08
CA PRO A 4 54.44 -38.27 59.46
C PRO A 4 53.44 -38.99 58.52
N PRO A 5 52.18 -39.24 58.96
CA PRO A 5 51.09 -39.62 58.06
C PRO A 5 50.62 -38.43 57.21
N PRO A 6 50.06 -38.71 56.01
CA PRO A 6 49.75 -37.71 54.98
C PRO A 6 48.57 -36.81 55.35
N GLN A 7 48.78 -35.50 55.17
CA GLN A 7 47.74 -34.48 55.06
C GLN A 7 47.36 -34.32 53.58
N MET A 8 46.10 -34.54 53.24
CA MET A 8 45.42 -34.04 52.04
C MET A 8 43.96 -33.88 52.49
N GLY A 9 43.45 -32.71 52.85
CA GLY A 9 43.62 -31.42 52.18
C GLY A 9 42.33 -31.19 51.40
N GLU A 10 41.47 -30.34 51.96
CA GLU A 10 40.19 -29.88 51.43
C GLU A 10 40.26 -29.59 49.93
N LEU A 11 39.48 -30.35 49.15
CA LEU A 11 39.25 -30.15 47.73
C LEU A 11 37.76 -29.83 47.55
N GLN A 12 37.33 -28.66 48.03
CA GLN A 12 36.01 -28.08 47.74
C GLN A 12 35.94 -26.69 48.36
N ASP A 13 36.47 -25.67 47.67
CA ASP A 13 35.96 -24.31 47.87
C ASP A 13 36.30 -23.36 46.70
N GLU A 14 37.37 -23.61 45.95
CA GLU A 14 37.78 -22.64 44.91
C GLU A 14 36.96 -22.68 43.60
N LYS A 15 36.00 -23.59 43.46
CA LYS A 15 35.20 -23.77 42.23
C LYS A 15 33.80 -23.19 42.30
N GLY A 16 33.29 -22.88 43.50
CA GLY A 16 32.00 -22.21 43.69
C GLY A 16 32.10 -20.70 43.48
N ASP A 17 33.19 -20.09 43.96
CA ASP A 17 33.36 -18.64 43.99
C ASP A 17 33.50 -18.03 42.59
N LYS A 18 34.22 -18.71 41.68
CA LYS A 18 34.37 -18.25 40.28
C LYS A 18 33.11 -18.42 39.43
N ALA A 19 32.23 -19.36 39.78
CA ALA A 19 30.99 -19.59 39.04
C ALA A 19 29.91 -18.56 39.40
N GLU A 20 29.90 -18.08 40.65
CA GLU A 20 28.98 -17.02 41.09
C GLU A 20 29.43 -15.62 40.62
N GLU A 21 30.75 -15.38 40.51
CA GLU A 21 31.28 -14.11 39.97
C GLU A 21 31.02 -13.96 38.46
N GLU A 22 31.12 -15.03 37.66
CA GLU A 22 30.74 -15.02 36.24
C GLU A 22 29.22 -14.89 36.02
N LEU A 23 28.40 -15.49 36.88
CA LEU A 23 26.93 -15.36 36.80
C LEU A 23 26.47 -13.94 37.20
N GLY A 24 27.15 -13.31 38.17
CA GLY A 24 26.94 -11.92 38.55
C GLY A 24 27.36 -10.94 37.45
N GLN A 25 28.47 -11.21 36.75
CA GLN A 25 28.91 -10.40 35.60
C GLN A 25 28.06 -10.60 34.34
N GLN A 26 27.59 -11.82 34.05
CA GLN A 26 26.63 -12.04 32.95
C GLN A 26 25.25 -11.46 33.25
N SER A 27 24.80 -11.51 34.51
CA SER A 27 23.54 -10.89 34.92
C SER A 27 23.62 -9.37 34.90
N GLN A 28 24.76 -8.77 35.28
CA GLN A 28 24.97 -7.31 35.12
C GLN A 28 25.17 -6.89 33.66
N ALA A 29 25.86 -7.67 32.84
CA ALA A 29 25.99 -7.40 31.40
C ALA A 29 24.64 -7.50 30.66
N GLY A 30 23.78 -8.45 31.05
CA GLY A 30 22.42 -8.58 30.52
C GLY A 30 21.43 -7.54 31.06
N LEU A 31 21.69 -6.95 32.23
CA LEU A 31 20.87 -5.87 32.79
C LEU A 31 21.33 -4.47 32.33
N SER A 32 22.60 -4.29 31.97
CA SER A 32 23.06 -3.09 31.26
C SER A 32 22.53 -3.01 29.83
N ASP A 33 22.31 -4.16 29.18
CA ASP A 33 21.74 -4.23 27.83
C ASP A 33 20.25 -3.81 27.80
N ILE A 34 19.53 -3.97 28.91
CA ILE A 34 18.13 -3.51 29.07
C ILE A 34 18.06 -2.03 29.47
N SER A 35 19.18 -1.44 29.93
CA SER A 35 19.27 -0.01 30.28
C SER A 35 19.61 0.89 29.09
N HIS A 36 19.92 0.31 27.93
CA HIS A 36 19.83 1.01 26.66
C HIS A 36 18.35 1.09 26.25
N ALA A 37 17.59 1.95 26.91
CA ALA A 37 16.67 2.77 26.14
C ALA A 37 17.56 3.55 25.16
N GLU A 38 17.90 2.93 24.03
CA GLU A 38 18.73 3.54 22.99
C GLU A 38 18.14 4.92 22.74
N ALA A 39 18.92 5.95 23.04
CA ALA A 39 18.52 7.32 22.78
C ALA A 39 18.25 7.37 21.28
N PHE A 40 16.97 7.45 20.92
CA PHE A 40 16.49 7.46 19.54
C PHE A 40 17.37 8.41 18.73
N THR A 41 18.17 7.85 17.83
CA THR A 41 19.21 8.62 17.16
C THR A 41 18.63 9.31 15.95
N PHE A 42 19.24 10.41 15.53
CA PHE A 42 18.90 11.05 14.26
C PHE A 42 19.01 10.07 13.07
N HIS A 43 19.91 9.09 13.15
CA HIS A 43 20.07 8.07 12.12
C HIS A 43 18.82 7.18 12.00
N ASP A 44 18.23 6.78 13.13
CA ASP A 44 17.02 5.95 13.16
C ASP A 44 15.82 6.70 12.59
N ALA A 45 15.71 8.00 12.90
CA ALA A 45 14.70 8.87 12.32
C ALA A 45 14.83 8.92 10.78
N VAL A 46 16.04 9.14 10.28
CA VAL A 46 16.31 9.18 8.83
C VAL A 46 15.97 7.86 8.16
N GLN A 47 16.31 6.72 8.78
CA GLN A 47 15.98 5.40 8.22
C GLN A 47 14.46 5.18 8.14
N ILE A 48 13.71 5.53 9.18
CA ILE A 48 12.25 5.42 9.20
C ILE A 48 11.64 6.33 8.12
N TYR A 49 12.15 7.55 7.99
CA TYR A 49 11.75 8.46 6.92
C TYR A 49 12.03 7.90 5.53
N GLN A 50 13.21 7.33 5.30
CA GLN A 50 13.56 6.72 4.02
C GLN A 50 12.64 5.53 3.71
N CYS A 51 12.36 4.67 4.70
CA CYS A 51 11.44 3.55 4.54
C CYS A 51 10.02 4.01 4.16
N VAL A 52 9.53 5.06 4.81
CA VAL A 52 8.21 5.66 4.52
C VAL A 52 8.19 6.31 3.13
N ALA A 53 9.23 7.07 2.78
CA ALA A 53 9.37 7.71 1.49
C ALA A 53 9.43 6.68 0.35
N GLU A 54 10.14 5.57 0.54
CA GLU A 54 10.21 4.47 -0.43
C GLU A 54 8.85 3.79 -0.65
N ARG A 55 8.10 3.54 0.44
CA ARG A 55 6.72 3.03 0.36
C ARG A 55 5.84 4.01 -0.41
N ARG A 56 5.92 5.31 -0.11
CA ARG A 56 5.16 6.36 -0.81
C ARG A 56 5.48 6.39 -2.30
N ASN A 57 6.77 6.33 -2.65
CA ASN A 57 7.23 6.30 -4.04
C ASN A 57 6.67 5.09 -4.81
N THR A 58 6.68 3.91 -4.18
CA THR A 58 6.08 2.71 -4.77
C THR A 58 4.59 2.89 -5.04
N PHE A 59 3.86 3.49 -4.10
CA PHE A 59 2.44 3.79 -4.29
C PHE A 59 2.18 4.81 -5.39
N ASP A 60 2.95 5.89 -5.46
CA ASP A 60 2.80 6.91 -6.48
C ASP A 60 3.02 6.35 -7.89
N VAL A 61 4.03 5.49 -8.08
CA VAL A 61 4.26 4.79 -9.35
C VAL A 61 3.03 3.97 -9.76
N LEU A 62 2.47 3.19 -8.83
CA LEU A 62 1.28 2.37 -9.10
C LEU A 62 0.04 3.22 -9.36
N LEU A 63 -0.12 4.33 -8.65
CA LEU A 63 -1.25 5.24 -8.77
C LEU A 63 -1.35 5.83 -10.18
N TRP A 64 -0.21 6.19 -10.78
CA TRP A 64 -0.15 6.76 -12.13
C TRP A 64 -0.20 5.71 -13.25
N MET A 65 0.37 4.52 -13.03
CA MET A 65 0.44 3.47 -14.06
C MET A 65 -0.83 2.63 -14.21
N THR A 66 -1.51 2.33 -13.08
CA THR A 66 -2.74 1.52 -13.04
C THR A 66 -3.87 2.05 -13.93
N PRO A 67 -4.22 3.34 -13.90
CA PRO A 67 -5.30 3.84 -14.74
C PRO A 67 -4.96 3.77 -16.24
N ALA A 68 -3.71 4.03 -16.62
CA ALA A 68 -3.27 3.96 -18.01
C ALA A 68 -3.38 2.52 -18.56
N THR A 69 -3.00 1.53 -17.76
CA THR A 69 -3.15 0.11 -18.13
C THR A 69 -4.62 -0.30 -18.18
N GLY A 70 -5.43 0.11 -17.20
CA GLY A 70 -6.87 -0.15 -17.19
C GLY A 70 -7.60 0.38 -18.43
N LEU A 71 -7.35 1.64 -18.80
CA LEU A 71 -7.91 2.24 -20.01
C LEU A 71 -7.47 1.53 -21.28
N THR A 72 -6.21 1.11 -21.37
CA THR A 72 -5.68 0.37 -22.52
C THR A 72 -6.39 -0.98 -22.67
N SER A 73 -6.57 -1.72 -21.58
CA SER A 73 -7.31 -2.98 -21.59
C SER A 73 -8.77 -2.78 -22.01
N GLN A 74 -9.44 -1.75 -21.48
CA GLN A 74 -10.81 -1.43 -21.88
C GLN A 74 -10.90 -1.07 -23.36
N ALA A 75 -10.00 -0.24 -23.89
CA ALA A 75 -9.97 0.12 -25.30
C ALA A 75 -9.78 -1.11 -26.22
N PHE A 76 -8.94 -2.07 -25.81
CA PHE A 76 -8.76 -3.33 -26.52
C PHE A 76 -10.03 -4.19 -26.52
N LEU A 77 -10.71 -4.31 -25.38
CA LEU A 77 -11.96 -5.05 -25.26
C LEU A 77 -13.08 -4.40 -26.08
N PHE A 78 -13.17 -3.06 -26.08
CA PHE A 78 -14.12 -2.33 -26.91
C PHE A 78 -13.83 -2.52 -28.40
N THR A 79 -12.56 -2.49 -28.81
CA THR A 79 -12.16 -2.74 -30.21
C THR A 79 -12.59 -4.13 -30.65
N THR A 80 -12.36 -5.15 -29.82
CA THR A 80 -12.79 -6.53 -30.09
C THR A 80 -14.31 -6.66 -30.17
N ALA A 81 -15.05 -5.99 -29.29
CA ALA A 81 -16.51 -6.07 -29.28
C ALA A 81 -17.15 -5.32 -30.47
N LEU A 82 -16.56 -4.20 -30.88
CA LEU A 82 -17.06 -3.36 -31.97
C LEU A 82 -16.57 -3.81 -33.36
N ALA A 83 -15.62 -4.75 -33.42
CA ALA A 83 -15.18 -5.34 -34.68
C ALA A 83 -16.35 -5.97 -35.43
N GLY A 84 -16.42 -5.70 -36.75
CA GLY A 84 -17.51 -6.15 -37.62
C GLY A 84 -17.65 -7.67 -37.72
N ASP A 85 -16.57 -8.41 -37.47
CA ASP A 85 -16.50 -9.88 -37.52
C ASP A 85 -16.55 -10.55 -36.14
N SER A 86 -16.85 -9.78 -35.09
CA SER A 86 -16.89 -10.29 -33.72
C SER A 86 -18.17 -11.11 -33.49
N SER A 87 -18.00 -12.36 -33.06
CA SER A 87 -19.12 -13.23 -32.69
C SER A 87 -19.88 -12.69 -31.46
N ARG A 88 -21.16 -13.02 -31.32
CA ARG A 88 -22.00 -12.61 -30.18
C ARG A 88 -21.34 -12.94 -28.84
N ALA A 89 -20.78 -14.14 -28.73
CA ALA A 89 -20.10 -14.59 -27.53
C ALA A 89 -18.89 -13.69 -27.20
N ALA A 90 -18.11 -13.30 -28.21
CA ALA A 90 -16.98 -12.39 -28.02
C ALA A 90 -17.43 -11.02 -27.51
N ARG A 91 -18.52 -10.44 -28.04
CA ARG A 91 -19.07 -9.15 -27.56
C ARG A 91 -19.51 -9.21 -26.10
N LEU A 92 -20.28 -10.25 -25.73
CA LEU A 92 -20.76 -10.43 -24.36
C LEU A 92 -19.60 -10.62 -23.37
N ILE A 93 -18.65 -11.48 -23.72
CA ILE A 93 -17.47 -11.76 -22.88
C ILE A 93 -16.62 -10.50 -22.74
N SER A 94 -16.33 -9.77 -23.83
CA SER A 94 -15.52 -8.55 -23.79
C SER A 94 -16.17 -7.45 -22.95
N MET A 95 -17.49 -7.25 -23.05
CA MET A 95 -18.19 -6.24 -22.24
C MET A 95 -18.26 -6.65 -20.77
N ALA A 96 -18.49 -7.93 -20.47
CA ALA A 96 -18.44 -8.45 -19.10
C ALA A 96 -17.05 -8.25 -18.46
N LEU A 97 -15.98 -8.56 -19.20
CA LEU A 97 -14.60 -8.33 -18.76
C LEU A 97 -14.32 -6.83 -18.55
N SER A 98 -14.84 -5.94 -19.42
CA SER A 98 -14.65 -4.50 -19.28
C SER A 98 -15.27 -3.97 -17.97
N ILE A 99 -16.47 -4.44 -17.62
CA ILE A 99 -17.12 -4.12 -16.34
C ILE A 99 -16.31 -4.68 -15.18
N LEU A 100 -15.85 -5.93 -15.27
CA LEU A 100 -15.02 -6.54 -14.22
C LEU A 100 -13.72 -5.77 -13.99
N ILE A 101 -13.01 -5.38 -15.05
CA ILE A 101 -11.79 -4.57 -14.97
C ILE A 101 -12.10 -3.24 -14.29
N THR A 102 -13.22 -2.59 -14.64
CA THR A 102 -13.65 -1.33 -14.00
C THR A 102 -13.78 -1.49 -12.49
N LEU A 103 -14.46 -2.56 -12.04
CA LEU A 103 -14.67 -2.84 -10.61
C LEU A 103 -13.34 -3.13 -9.90
N LEU A 104 -12.49 -3.98 -10.50
CA LEU A 104 -11.19 -4.32 -9.92
C LEU A 104 -10.28 -3.09 -9.81
N THR A 105 -10.28 -2.22 -10.81
CA THR A 105 -9.50 -0.98 -10.78
C THR A 105 -10.00 -0.02 -9.70
N ILE A 106 -11.31 0.19 -9.57
CA ILE A 106 -11.89 1.04 -8.51
C ILE A 106 -11.58 0.46 -7.12
N GLN A 107 -11.71 -0.86 -6.96
CA GLN A 107 -11.36 -1.53 -5.71
C GLN A 107 -9.89 -1.33 -5.36
N LEU A 108 -8.98 -1.54 -6.33
CA LEU A 108 -7.55 -1.36 -6.14
C LEU A 108 -7.25 0.08 -5.71
N PHE A 109 -7.77 1.08 -6.43
CA PHE A 109 -7.62 2.49 -6.06
C PHE A 109 -8.13 2.79 -4.66
N THR A 110 -9.28 2.23 -4.27
CA THR A 110 -9.84 2.41 -2.91
C THR A 110 -8.91 1.83 -1.85
N ARG A 111 -8.32 0.66 -2.09
CA ARG A 111 -7.34 0.07 -1.15
C ARG A 111 -6.06 0.88 -1.06
N GLN A 112 -5.61 1.50 -2.16
CA GLN A 112 -4.46 2.38 -2.13
C GLN A 112 -4.71 3.63 -1.28
N LEU A 113 -5.89 4.25 -1.39
CA LEU A 113 -6.28 5.37 -0.53
C LEU A 113 -6.33 4.96 0.95
N GLN A 114 -6.85 3.76 1.26
CA GLN A 114 -6.86 3.25 2.62
C GLN A 114 -5.45 3.03 3.16
N ALA A 115 -4.53 2.53 2.34
CA ALA A 115 -3.13 2.34 2.72
C ALA A 115 -2.43 3.69 2.99
N GLU A 116 -2.65 4.70 2.14
CA GLU A 116 -2.13 6.06 2.37
C GLU A 116 -2.64 6.66 3.68
N ASP A 117 -3.94 6.54 3.95
CA ASP A 117 -4.56 7.09 5.14
C ASP A 117 -4.12 6.33 6.42
N ALA A 118 -3.86 5.03 6.31
CA ALA A 118 -3.28 4.24 7.40
C ALA A 118 -1.81 4.61 7.67
N ASP A 119 -1.00 4.78 6.62
CA ASP A 119 0.41 5.19 6.77
C ASP A 119 0.53 6.59 7.37
N ARG A 120 -0.33 7.53 6.96
CA ARG A 120 -0.38 8.88 7.56
C ARG A 120 -0.69 8.83 9.06
N ARG A 121 -1.73 8.09 9.47
CA ARG A 121 -2.09 7.97 10.90
C ARG A 121 -0.98 7.28 11.69
N TRP A 122 -0.40 6.22 11.13
CA TRP A 122 0.70 5.51 11.79
C TRP A 122 1.92 6.41 12.01
N LEU A 123 2.25 7.28 11.05
CA LEU A 123 3.29 8.30 11.17
C LEU A 123 2.97 9.33 12.24
N GLU A 124 1.76 9.88 12.25
CA GLU A 124 1.31 10.84 13.27
C GLU A 124 1.44 10.23 14.68
N ASP A 125 0.94 9.00 14.87
CA ASP A 125 1.05 8.25 16.13
C ASP A 125 2.51 7.92 16.49
N TRP A 126 3.37 7.70 15.49
CA TRP A 126 4.79 7.43 15.70
C TRP A 126 5.55 8.70 16.12
N GLU A 127 5.28 9.85 15.48
CA GLU A 127 5.87 11.15 15.83
C GLU A 127 5.45 11.60 17.24
N GLU A 128 4.19 11.36 17.64
CA GLU A 128 3.68 11.67 18.97
C GLU A 128 4.36 10.83 20.07
N ARG A 129 4.51 9.53 19.84
CA ARG A 129 5.18 8.62 20.79
C ARG A 129 6.64 8.96 21.03
N HIS A 130 7.34 9.50 20.02
CA HIS A 130 8.75 9.89 20.12
C HIS A 130 8.94 11.36 20.53
N LYS A 131 7.85 12.09 20.84
CA LYS A 131 7.86 13.49 21.31
C LYS A 131 8.70 14.41 20.43
N LEU A 132 8.61 14.23 19.11
CA LEU A 132 9.28 15.13 18.18
C LEU A 132 8.68 16.54 18.32
N ASP A 133 9.57 17.53 18.44
CA ASP A 133 9.21 18.95 18.42
C ASP A 133 8.37 19.26 17.18
N GLU A 134 7.39 20.15 17.30
CA GLU A 134 6.48 20.50 16.21
C GLU A 134 7.21 20.96 14.94
N ASP A 135 8.37 21.59 15.10
CA ASP A 135 9.22 22.06 13.99
C ASP A 135 9.95 20.91 13.26
N ASN A 136 10.11 19.75 13.90
CA ASN A 136 10.73 18.55 13.31
C ASN A 136 9.69 17.52 12.83
N ARG A 137 8.39 17.77 13.04
CA ARG A 137 7.32 16.94 12.47
C ARG A 137 7.18 17.26 11.01
N SER A 138 7.39 16.24 10.17
CA SER A 138 7.33 16.41 8.72
C SER A 138 5.94 16.05 8.16
N HIS A 139 5.02 15.56 9.00
CA HIS A 139 3.66 15.15 8.61
C HIS A 139 2.57 15.85 9.46
N GLY A 140 1.32 15.73 9.03
CA GLY A 140 0.16 16.27 9.75
C GLY A 140 -0.02 17.80 9.60
N ALA A 141 -0.30 18.48 10.71
CA ALA A 141 -0.65 19.91 10.71
C ALA A 141 0.51 20.83 10.30
N SER A 142 1.76 20.44 10.54
CA SER A 142 2.95 21.20 10.11
C SER A 142 3.11 21.16 8.58
N TRP A 143 2.92 20.00 7.96
CA TRP A 143 2.91 19.84 6.50
C TRP A 143 1.77 20.62 5.84
N ALA A 144 0.55 20.56 6.40
CA ALA A 144 -0.58 21.33 5.89
C ALA A 144 -0.31 22.86 5.94
N ARG A 145 0.34 23.35 7.01
CA ARG A 145 0.79 24.75 7.10
C ARG A 145 1.86 25.06 6.05
N TYR A 146 2.86 24.20 5.88
CA TYR A 146 3.89 24.37 4.84
C TYR A 146 3.27 24.44 3.44
N GLN A 147 2.34 23.54 3.12
CA GLN A 147 1.64 23.52 1.84
C GLN A 147 0.82 24.79 1.60
N ALA A 148 0.25 25.39 2.65
CA ALA A 148 -0.46 26.67 2.54
C ALA A 148 0.44 27.86 2.20
N HIS A 149 1.75 27.76 2.45
CA HIS A 149 2.73 28.81 2.15
C HIS A 149 3.42 28.62 0.79
N LEU A 150 3.23 27.47 0.13
CA LEU A 150 3.78 27.24 -1.20
C LEU A 150 3.02 28.10 -2.23
N PRO A 151 3.72 28.80 -3.14
CA PRO A 151 3.07 29.57 -4.20
C PRO A 151 2.24 28.62 -5.06
N ASP A 152 0.94 28.91 -5.23
CA ASP A 152 0.00 28.06 -5.98
C ASP A 152 0.54 27.80 -7.40
N PRO A 153 1.12 26.61 -7.65
CA PRO A 153 1.86 26.36 -8.89
C PRO A 153 0.91 26.23 -10.09
N ALA A 154 -0.39 26.08 -9.85
CA ALA A 154 -1.41 25.88 -10.85
C ALA A 154 -2.40 27.05 -10.93
N ARG A 155 -1.92 28.30 -10.86
CA ARG A 155 -2.74 29.53 -10.85
C ARG A 155 -3.90 29.59 -11.87
N HIS A 156 -3.82 28.89 -13.00
CA HIS A 156 -4.90 28.84 -14.01
C HIS A 156 -5.77 27.58 -13.92
N PHE A 157 -5.27 26.53 -13.29
CA PHE A 157 -5.93 25.24 -13.10
C PHE A 157 -6.19 24.95 -11.62
N GLY A 158 -6.33 25.97 -10.77
CA GLY A 158 -6.53 25.82 -9.33
C GLY A 158 -7.81 25.06 -8.95
N PHE A 159 -8.74 24.89 -9.88
CA PHE A 159 -9.90 24.00 -9.70
C PHE A 159 -9.52 22.52 -9.83
N LEU A 160 -8.53 22.18 -10.67
CA LEU A 160 -8.01 20.82 -10.85
C LEU A 160 -7.13 20.39 -9.68
N THR A 161 -6.43 21.32 -9.02
CA THR A 161 -5.59 21.00 -7.85
C THR A 161 -6.41 20.77 -6.58
N LYS A 162 -7.63 21.31 -6.50
CA LYS A 162 -8.55 21.09 -5.37
C LYS A 162 -9.32 19.78 -5.45
N ALA A 163 -9.54 19.28 -6.66
CA ALA A 163 -10.18 17.99 -6.85
C ALA A 163 -9.13 16.89 -6.72
N SER A 164 -9.41 15.85 -5.93
CA SER A 164 -8.49 14.73 -5.83
C SER A 164 -8.35 14.08 -7.20
N ALA A 165 -7.12 13.90 -7.67
CA ALA A 165 -6.85 13.21 -8.94
C ALA A 165 -7.60 11.87 -9.01
N PHE A 166 -7.72 11.19 -7.87
CA PHE A 166 -8.55 10.00 -7.67
C PHE A 166 -9.99 10.16 -8.16
N THR A 167 -10.68 11.26 -7.83
CA THR A 167 -12.09 11.45 -8.18
C THR A 167 -12.28 11.51 -9.69
N TYR A 168 -11.38 12.20 -10.40
CA TYR A 168 -11.43 12.26 -11.87
C TYR A 168 -11.16 10.90 -12.51
N TRP A 169 -10.15 10.19 -12.02
CA TRP A 169 -9.83 8.85 -12.53
C TRP A 169 -10.95 7.85 -12.27
N ALA A 170 -11.50 7.83 -11.07
CA ALA A 170 -12.62 6.97 -10.70
C ALA A 170 -13.86 7.26 -11.57
N ASN A 171 -14.23 8.54 -11.73
CA ASN A 171 -15.36 8.94 -12.57
C ASN A 171 -15.15 8.57 -14.04
N GLY A 172 -13.92 8.73 -14.56
CA GLY A 172 -13.56 8.32 -15.92
C GLY A 172 -13.74 6.82 -16.12
N MET A 173 -13.18 6.00 -15.23
CA MET A 173 -13.33 4.54 -15.28
C MET A 173 -14.79 4.10 -15.18
N LEU A 174 -15.58 4.76 -14.31
CA LEU A 174 -17.00 4.49 -14.17
C LEU A 174 -17.77 4.83 -15.44
N GLY A 175 -17.40 5.91 -16.14
CA GLY A 175 -17.94 6.25 -17.46
C GLY A 175 -17.74 5.13 -18.49
N PHE A 176 -16.54 4.56 -18.58
CA PHE A 176 -16.27 3.41 -19.44
C PHE A 176 -17.08 2.16 -19.05
N GLY A 177 -17.24 1.90 -17.75
CA GLY A 177 -18.09 0.83 -17.24
C GLY A 177 -19.57 1.00 -17.64
N VAL A 178 -20.10 2.22 -17.56
CA VAL A 178 -21.47 2.53 -18.01
C VAL A 178 -21.62 2.33 -19.51
N VAL A 179 -20.66 2.78 -20.31
CA VAL A 179 -20.68 2.55 -21.77
C VAL A 179 -20.66 1.05 -22.08
N ALA A 180 -19.84 0.26 -21.37
CA ALA A 180 -19.80 -1.19 -21.52
C ALA A 180 -21.15 -1.83 -21.18
N LEU A 181 -21.82 -1.37 -20.11
CA LEU A 181 -23.14 -1.85 -19.71
C LEU A 181 -24.20 -1.51 -20.77
N LEU A 182 -24.18 -0.31 -21.34
CA LEU A 182 -25.08 0.08 -22.42
C LEU A 182 -24.88 -0.81 -23.65
N VAL A 183 -23.64 -1.02 -24.09
CA VAL A 183 -23.32 -1.90 -25.23
C VAL A 183 -23.78 -3.33 -24.95
N LEU A 184 -23.59 -3.83 -23.73
CA LEU A 184 -24.05 -5.15 -23.31
C LEU A 184 -25.58 -5.27 -23.43
N ILE A 185 -26.33 -4.30 -22.90
CA ILE A 185 -27.79 -4.26 -22.99
C ILE A 185 -28.25 -4.19 -24.45
N PHE A 186 -27.65 -3.31 -25.27
CA PHE A 186 -27.97 -3.21 -26.69
C PHE A 186 -27.70 -4.51 -27.44
N SER A 187 -26.60 -5.21 -27.12
CA SER A 187 -26.25 -6.48 -27.75
C SER A 187 -27.21 -7.61 -27.39
N ILE A 188 -27.87 -7.53 -26.22
CA ILE A 188 -28.94 -8.45 -25.84
C ILE A 188 -30.25 -8.08 -26.57
N VAL A 189 -30.66 -6.81 -26.52
CA VAL A 189 -31.98 -6.36 -27.03
C VAL A 189 -32.09 -6.38 -28.55
N ARG A 190 -31.07 -5.94 -29.31
CA ARG A 190 -31.16 -5.87 -30.79
C ARG A 190 -31.26 -7.24 -31.45
N GLU A 191 -30.74 -8.29 -30.84
CA GLU A 191 -30.68 -9.61 -31.45
C GLU A 191 -31.98 -10.42 -31.29
N ASP A 192 -32.79 -10.15 -30.25
CA ASP A 192 -34.13 -10.76 -30.09
C ASP A 192 -35.09 -10.36 -31.24
N SER A 193 -34.90 -9.18 -31.83
CA SER A 193 -35.68 -8.71 -32.99
C SER A 193 -35.41 -9.48 -34.29
N LEU A 194 -34.28 -10.19 -34.44
CA LEU A 194 -33.93 -10.92 -35.68
C LEU A 194 -34.21 -12.42 -35.60
N VAL A 195 -34.19 -13.02 -34.40
CA VAL A 195 -34.50 -14.45 -34.22
C VAL A 195 -35.98 -14.73 -34.46
N VAL A 196 -36.88 -13.81 -34.09
CA VAL A 196 -38.34 -13.97 -34.32
C VAL A 196 -38.71 -13.93 -35.81
N CYS A 197 -37.91 -13.30 -36.67
CA CYS A 197 -38.18 -13.23 -38.12
C CYS A 197 -37.54 -14.38 -38.92
N GLY A 198 -36.57 -15.10 -38.36
CA GLY A 198 -35.90 -16.23 -39.02
C GLY A 198 -36.71 -17.55 -38.99
N ASN A 199 -37.67 -17.69 -38.08
CA ASN A 199 -38.41 -18.95 -37.89
C ASN A 199 -39.72 -19.06 -38.69
N LYS A 200 -39.98 -18.14 -39.63
CA LYS A 200 -41.22 -18.13 -40.46
C LYS A 200 -41.05 -18.62 -41.90
N LYS A 201 -39.91 -19.23 -42.26
CA LYS A 201 -39.63 -19.64 -43.67
C LYS A 201 -39.62 -21.15 -43.96
N ASN A 202 -40.08 -22.00 -43.03
CA ASN A 202 -40.19 -23.45 -43.28
C ASN A 202 -41.54 -24.02 -42.83
N ILE A 203 -42.65 -23.59 -43.47
CA ILE A 203 -43.86 -24.41 -43.71
C ILE A 203 -44.39 -24.01 -45.09
#